data_AF-A0AAD4D8H5-F1
#
_entry.id   AF-A0AAD4D8H5-F1
#
_cell.length_a   1.000
_cell.length_b   1.000
_cell.length_c   1.000
_cell.angle_alpha   90.00
_cell.angle_beta   90.00
_cell.angle_gamma   90.00
#
_symmetry.space_group_name_H-M   'P 1'
#
loop_
_entity.id
_entity.type
_entity.pdbx_description
1 polymer ?
#
loop_
_entity_poly.entity_id
_entity_poly.type
_entity_poly.pdbx_seq_one_letter_code
_entity_poly.pdbx_strand_id
1 'polypeptide(L)'
;RAEWLEFYSTFFNLEESAQKLTASINNNYNCFKTAANAKPTKPVVAWSSYIAPSTFNNNTASWSLSGADYKKILTVDAGATFYNGTDKGTFTNSADFLAAMKTVDVVIDETFDGSDMTAFLKNYQLASASPADYKFLQNKAVFRQDGLVNPNDGRDWFGAGVAMADAILQDVVRAVHPDALPQDVGGDKGNAANKAVAGSALTAFFGLLAAALVL
;
A
#
# COMPACT_ATOMS: atom_id res chain seq x y z
N ARG A 1 -0.11 5.43 -16.50
CA ARG A 1 1.27 4.95 -16.79
C ARG A 1 1.29 3.57 -17.46
N ALA A 2 0.19 2.83 -17.50
CA ALA A 2 0.06 1.60 -18.30
C ALA A 2 0.31 1.82 -19.81
N GLU A 3 0.02 3.01 -20.36
CA GLU A 3 0.24 3.36 -21.78
C GLU A 3 1.70 3.17 -22.26
N TRP A 4 2.67 3.19 -21.36
CA TRP A 4 4.06 2.91 -21.72
C TRP A 4 4.25 1.48 -22.24
N LEU A 5 3.44 0.53 -21.78
CA LEU A 5 3.46 -0.84 -22.29
C LEU A 5 3.12 -0.89 -23.78
N GLU A 6 2.11 -0.14 -24.20
CA GLU A 6 1.71 -0.05 -25.61
C GLU A 6 2.81 0.63 -26.43
N PHE A 7 3.38 1.73 -25.93
CA PHE A 7 4.48 2.41 -26.60
C PHE A 7 5.69 1.49 -26.84
N TYR A 8 6.17 0.81 -25.80
CA TYR A 8 7.33 -0.08 -25.93
C TYR A 8 7.06 -1.28 -26.83
N SER A 9 5.82 -1.79 -26.86
CA SER A 9 5.46 -2.96 -27.67
C SER A 9 5.74 -2.80 -29.18
N THR A 10 5.69 -1.55 -29.68
CA THR A 10 5.92 -1.22 -31.09
C THR A 10 7.35 -1.52 -31.55
N PHE A 11 8.33 -1.48 -30.64
CA PHE A 11 9.73 -1.78 -30.96
C PHE A 11 10.03 -3.28 -31.03
N PHE A 12 9.11 -4.12 -30.53
CA PHE A 12 9.29 -5.56 -30.41
C PHE A 12 8.25 -6.36 -31.21
N ASN A 13 7.36 -5.69 -31.96
CA ASN A 13 6.25 -6.33 -32.68
C ASN A 13 5.35 -7.16 -31.73
N LEU A 14 5.06 -6.59 -30.54
CA LEU A 14 4.27 -7.19 -29.47
C LEU A 14 2.95 -6.44 -29.18
N GLU A 15 2.46 -5.65 -30.13
CA GLU A 15 1.30 -4.78 -29.99
C GLU A 15 0.05 -5.56 -29.58
N GLU A 16 -0.19 -6.73 -30.19
CA GLU A 16 -1.33 -7.58 -29.84
C GLU A 16 -1.25 -8.07 -28.39
N SER A 17 -0.05 -8.39 -27.91
CA SER A 17 0.16 -8.83 -26.53
C SER A 17 -0.03 -7.68 -25.54
N ALA A 18 0.49 -6.49 -25.87
CA ALA A 18 0.31 -5.30 -25.06
C ALA A 18 -1.15 -4.87 -24.99
N GLN A 19 -1.88 -4.91 -26.11
CA GLN A 19 -3.32 -4.62 -26.14
C GLN A 19 -4.11 -5.57 -25.25
N LYS A 20 -3.85 -6.88 -25.32
CA LYS A 20 -4.51 -7.87 -24.45
C LYS A 20 -4.23 -7.60 -22.98
N LEU A 21 -2.97 -7.31 -22.62
CA LEU A 21 -2.58 -7.04 -21.24
C LEU A 21 -3.20 -5.73 -20.72
N THR A 22 -3.10 -4.63 -21.47
CA THR A 22 -3.72 -3.35 -21.08
C THR A 22 -5.23 -3.46 -20.97
N ALA A 23 -5.90 -4.21 -21.86
CA ALA A 23 -7.33 -4.47 -21.76
C ALA A 23 -7.69 -5.23 -20.48
N SER A 24 -6.89 -6.24 -20.11
CA SER A 24 -7.08 -6.98 -18.86
C SER A 24 -6.92 -6.07 -17.64
N ILE A 25 -5.86 -5.26 -17.60
CA ILE A 25 -5.60 -4.30 -16.51
C ILE A 25 -6.79 -3.35 -16.37
N ASN A 26 -7.26 -2.77 -17.48
CA ASN A 26 -8.40 -1.85 -17.45
C ASN A 26 -9.70 -2.52 -16.97
N ASN A 27 -9.95 -3.76 -17.41
CA ASN A 27 -11.13 -4.51 -16.99
C ASN A 27 -11.09 -4.83 -15.49
N ASN A 28 -9.94 -5.32 -15.00
CA ASN A 28 -9.72 -5.62 -13.58
C ASN A 28 -9.88 -4.36 -12.72
N TYR A 29 -9.22 -3.27 -13.10
CA TYR A 29 -9.30 -2.00 -12.38
C TYR A 29 -10.75 -1.54 -12.20
N ASN A 30 -11.53 -1.53 -13.30
CA ASN A 30 -12.93 -1.10 -13.25
C ASN A 30 -13.82 -2.07 -12.44
N CYS A 31 -13.53 -3.37 -12.49
CA CYS A 31 -14.21 -4.37 -11.68
C CYS A 31 -13.96 -4.12 -10.17
N PHE A 32 -12.70 -3.98 -9.78
CA PHE A 32 -12.31 -3.74 -8.39
C PHE A 32 -12.87 -2.42 -7.86
N LYS A 33 -12.76 -1.35 -8.66
CA LYS A 33 -13.34 -0.05 -8.35
C LYS A 33 -14.84 -0.15 -8.08
N THR A 34 -15.57 -0.85 -8.94
CA THR A 34 -17.02 -1.02 -8.81
C THR A 34 -17.37 -1.80 -7.54
N ALA A 35 -16.71 -2.93 -7.31
CA ALA A 35 -16.93 -3.78 -6.14
C ALA A 35 -16.63 -3.04 -4.84
N ALA A 36 -15.52 -2.31 -4.78
CA ALA A 36 -15.13 -1.54 -3.61
C ALA A 36 -16.07 -0.35 -3.36
N ASN A 37 -16.49 0.36 -4.42
CA ASN A 37 -17.41 1.47 -4.26
C ASN A 37 -18.83 1.07 -3.84
N ALA A 38 -19.24 -0.17 -4.07
CA ALA A 38 -20.49 -0.73 -3.56
C ALA A 38 -20.50 -0.92 -2.03
N LYS A 39 -19.34 -0.87 -1.35
CA LYS A 39 -19.28 -0.98 0.11
C LYS A 39 -19.86 0.29 0.78
N PRO A 40 -20.71 0.12 1.81
CA PRO A 40 -21.41 1.25 2.45
C PRO A 40 -20.49 2.11 3.32
N THR A 41 -19.48 1.49 3.95
CA THR A 41 -18.47 2.20 4.74
C THR A 41 -17.42 2.81 3.82
N LYS A 42 -16.91 3.98 4.18
CA LYS A 42 -15.83 4.67 3.44
C LYS A 42 -14.71 5.03 4.41
N PRO A 43 -13.81 4.09 4.76
CA PRO A 43 -12.72 4.33 5.72
C PRO A 43 -11.86 5.53 5.30
N VAL A 44 -11.41 6.33 6.26
CA VAL A 44 -10.47 7.42 6.02
C VAL A 44 -9.05 6.87 5.95
N VAL A 45 -8.40 7.04 4.79
CA VAL A 45 -7.04 6.54 4.53
C VAL A 45 -6.04 7.70 4.54
N ALA A 46 -4.98 7.54 5.32
CA ALA A 46 -3.82 8.43 5.29
C ALA A 46 -2.61 7.73 4.69
N TRP A 47 -2.00 8.35 3.69
CA TRP A 47 -0.68 7.98 3.17
C TRP A 47 0.35 8.82 3.92
N SER A 48 1.20 8.15 4.68
CA SER A 48 2.08 8.83 5.63
C SER A 48 3.51 8.32 5.52
N SER A 49 4.47 9.16 5.88
CA SER A 49 5.86 8.74 6.01
C SER A 49 6.52 9.44 7.17
N TYR A 50 7.54 8.79 7.71
CA TYR A 50 8.50 9.34 8.65
C TYR A 50 9.86 9.52 7.98
N ILE A 51 10.54 10.62 8.29
CA ILE A 51 11.93 10.85 7.93
C ILE A 51 12.72 11.02 9.23
N ALA A 52 13.68 10.11 9.44
CA ALA A 52 14.60 10.16 10.57
C ALA A 52 15.50 11.41 10.52
N PRO A 53 15.93 11.95 11.67
CA PRO A 53 16.92 13.01 11.70
C PRO A 53 18.25 12.47 11.12
N SER A 54 18.91 13.26 10.29
CA SER A 54 20.17 12.87 9.67
C SER A 54 21.14 14.05 9.60
N THR A 55 22.40 13.75 9.89
CA THR A 55 23.50 14.71 9.82
C THR A 55 23.96 14.96 8.37
N PHE A 56 23.66 14.04 7.45
CA PHE A 56 24.07 14.14 6.04
C PHE A 56 23.39 15.31 5.31
N ASN A 57 22.09 15.48 5.54
CA ASN A 57 21.24 16.52 4.96
C ASN A 57 20.78 17.55 6.01
N ASN A 58 21.31 17.48 7.23
CA ASN A 58 21.02 18.38 8.36
C ASN A 58 19.51 18.56 8.64
N ASN A 59 18.74 17.45 8.60
CA ASN A 59 17.31 17.49 8.87
C ASN A 59 16.98 17.03 10.30
N THR A 60 15.86 17.51 10.82
CA THR A 60 15.24 16.96 12.02
C THR A 60 14.24 15.87 11.67
N ALA A 61 13.84 15.10 12.67
CA ALA A 61 12.73 14.16 12.54
C ALA A 61 11.50 14.88 11.99
N SER A 62 10.81 14.25 11.04
CA SER A 62 9.57 14.79 10.49
C SER A 62 8.62 13.70 10.05
N TRP A 63 7.34 14.02 10.08
CA TRP A 63 6.25 13.16 9.59
C TRP A 63 5.57 13.87 8.45
N SER A 64 5.06 13.15 7.48
CA SER A 64 4.32 13.76 6.38
C SER A 64 3.02 13.03 6.12
N LEU A 65 2.01 13.80 5.70
CA LEU A 65 0.78 13.28 5.13
C LEU A 65 0.75 13.67 3.66
N SER A 66 0.84 12.65 2.79
CA SER A 66 0.96 12.88 1.36
C SER A 66 -0.35 13.43 0.80
N GLY A 67 -0.27 14.52 0.04
CA GLY A 67 -1.39 15.12 -0.69
C GLY A 67 -1.43 14.78 -2.18
N ALA A 68 -0.65 13.81 -2.65
CA ALA A 68 -0.47 13.54 -4.07
C ALA A 68 -1.78 13.08 -4.75
N ASP A 69 -2.08 13.66 -5.91
CA ASP A 69 -3.36 13.42 -6.62
C ASP A 69 -3.59 11.96 -6.97
N TYR A 70 -2.55 11.24 -7.40
CA TYR A 70 -2.70 9.82 -7.76
C TYR A 70 -3.11 8.97 -6.55
N LYS A 71 -2.63 9.30 -5.33
CA LYS A 71 -3.01 8.60 -4.09
C LYS A 71 -4.46 8.90 -3.72
N LYS A 72 -4.90 10.14 -3.95
CA LYS A 72 -6.31 10.53 -3.78
C LYS A 72 -7.21 9.74 -4.72
N ILE A 73 -6.87 9.69 -6.02
CA ILE A 73 -7.63 8.92 -7.02
C ILE A 73 -7.67 7.45 -6.63
N LEU A 74 -6.51 6.86 -6.32
CA LEU A 74 -6.40 5.46 -5.92
C LEU A 74 -7.23 5.13 -4.68
N THR A 75 -7.22 6.00 -3.67
CA THR A 75 -8.00 5.82 -2.44
C THR A 75 -9.50 5.89 -2.70
N VAL A 76 -9.94 6.87 -3.49
CA VAL A 76 -11.36 7.03 -3.85
C VAL A 76 -11.85 5.86 -4.70
N ASP A 77 -11.04 5.43 -5.68
CA ASP A 77 -11.36 4.28 -6.51
C ASP A 77 -11.39 2.99 -5.70
N ALA A 78 -10.62 2.89 -4.61
CA ALA A 78 -10.70 1.79 -3.65
C ALA A 78 -11.93 1.84 -2.73
N GLY A 79 -12.87 2.78 -2.95
CA GLY A 79 -14.06 2.90 -2.14
C GLY A 79 -13.80 3.43 -0.74
N ALA A 80 -12.74 4.23 -0.56
CA ALA A 80 -12.36 4.86 0.69
C ALA A 80 -12.35 6.39 0.58
N THR A 81 -12.25 7.07 1.72
CA THR A 81 -12.11 8.52 1.81
C THR A 81 -10.64 8.86 1.96
N PHE A 82 -10.08 9.62 1.02
CA PHE A 82 -8.73 10.14 1.17
C PHE A 82 -8.66 11.17 2.29
N TYR A 83 -7.67 11.06 3.18
CA TYR A 83 -7.45 12.05 4.22
C TYR A 83 -7.23 13.44 3.61
N ASN A 84 -8.20 14.33 3.84
CA ASN A 84 -8.24 15.67 3.25
C ASN A 84 -8.13 16.77 4.32
N GLY A 85 -7.39 16.51 5.41
CA GLY A 85 -7.19 17.50 6.47
C GLY A 85 -6.58 18.81 5.93
N THR A 86 -6.87 19.92 6.61
CA THR A 86 -6.28 21.25 6.30
C THR A 86 -4.78 21.28 6.51
N ASP A 87 -4.26 20.40 7.38
CA ASP A 87 -2.84 20.28 7.73
C ASP A 87 -2.14 19.23 6.84
N LYS A 88 -2.39 19.24 5.53
CA LYS A 88 -1.57 18.47 4.60
C LYS A 88 -0.16 19.06 4.58
N GLY A 89 0.85 18.20 4.71
CA GLY A 89 2.24 18.62 4.62
C GLY A 89 3.16 17.86 5.57
N THR A 90 4.26 18.53 5.90
CA THR A 90 5.31 18.02 6.77
C THR A 90 5.13 18.58 8.18
N PHE A 91 5.08 17.70 9.16
CA PHE A 91 5.04 17.99 10.58
C PHE A 91 6.44 17.82 11.16
N THR A 92 6.90 18.81 11.93
CA THR A 92 8.16 18.73 12.70
C THR A 92 7.92 18.35 14.16
N ASN A 93 6.66 18.27 14.57
CA ASN A 93 6.21 17.88 15.90
C ASN A 93 5.31 16.64 15.79
N SER A 94 5.65 15.57 16.51
CA SER A 94 4.85 14.34 16.50
C SER A 94 3.48 14.53 17.13
N ALA A 95 3.32 15.41 18.12
CA ALA A 95 2.02 15.62 18.76
C ALA A 95 0.98 16.20 17.79
N ASP A 96 1.39 17.16 16.96
CA ASP A 96 0.53 17.78 15.94
C ASP A 96 0.18 16.78 14.84
N PHE A 97 1.17 15.99 14.40
CA PHE A 97 0.95 14.89 13.46
C PHE A 97 -0.04 13.85 14.03
N LEU A 98 0.15 13.43 15.28
CA LEU A 98 -0.71 12.45 15.93
C LEU A 98 -2.12 12.99 16.20
N ALA A 99 -2.29 14.29 16.40
CA ALA A 99 -3.60 14.92 16.46
C ALA A 99 -4.32 14.84 15.11
N ALA A 100 -3.62 15.12 14.00
CA ALA A 100 -4.15 14.97 12.65
C ALA A 100 -4.56 13.52 12.31
N MET A 101 -3.86 12.53 12.87
CA MET A 101 -4.11 11.10 12.64
C MET A 101 -5.31 10.54 13.42
N LYS A 102 -5.97 11.30 14.30
CA LYS A 102 -7.07 10.81 15.15
C LYS A 102 -8.29 10.31 14.39
N THR A 103 -8.57 10.88 13.23
CA THR A 103 -9.73 10.53 12.41
C THR A 103 -9.44 9.44 11.37
N VAL A 104 -8.18 9.00 11.27
CA VAL A 104 -7.73 8.03 10.29
C VAL A 104 -8.14 6.61 10.69
N ASP A 105 -8.77 5.90 9.76
CA ASP A 105 -9.18 4.51 9.95
C ASP A 105 -8.11 3.53 9.45
N VAL A 106 -7.39 3.88 8.38
CA VAL A 106 -6.35 3.05 7.75
C VAL A 106 -5.12 3.89 7.42
N VAL A 107 -3.93 3.37 7.75
CA VAL A 107 -2.64 4.00 7.45
C VAL A 107 -1.91 3.20 6.39
N ILE A 108 -1.48 3.87 5.33
CA ILE A 108 -0.48 3.35 4.40
C ILE A 108 0.84 4.06 4.72
N ASP A 109 1.76 3.30 5.32
CA ASP A 109 3.08 3.75 5.73
C ASP A 109 4.10 3.59 4.58
N GLU A 110 4.66 4.72 4.17
CA GLU A 110 5.63 4.85 3.10
C GLU A 110 7.05 5.06 3.63
N THR A 111 7.24 4.93 4.95
CA THR A 111 8.53 5.09 5.61
C THR A 111 9.54 4.08 5.06
N PHE A 112 10.71 4.59 4.68
CA PHE A 112 11.79 3.75 4.19
C PHE A 112 12.50 2.99 5.33
N ASP A 113 12.68 3.67 6.48
CA ASP A 113 13.40 3.16 7.64
C ASP A 113 12.54 2.22 8.52
N GLY A 114 12.81 0.91 8.42
CA GLY A 114 12.10 -0.14 9.14
C GLY A 114 11.01 -0.83 8.32
N SER A 115 10.67 -2.06 8.70
CA SER A 115 9.78 -2.95 7.93
C SER A 115 8.71 -3.65 8.77
N ASP A 116 8.62 -3.34 10.07
CA ASP A 116 7.69 -3.97 10.99
C ASP A 116 6.92 -2.97 11.88
N MET A 117 5.99 -3.49 12.67
CA MET A 117 5.08 -2.68 13.47
C MET A 117 5.83 -2.04 14.63
N THR A 118 6.89 -2.68 15.11
CA THR A 118 7.77 -2.12 16.14
C THR A 118 8.45 -0.86 15.63
N ALA A 119 9.00 -0.91 14.41
CA ALA A 119 9.60 0.23 13.74
C ALA A 119 8.56 1.33 13.49
N PHE A 120 7.37 0.98 12.97
CA PHE A 120 6.28 1.94 12.78
C PHE A 120 5.91 2.66 14.09
N LEU A 121 5.62 1.91 15.16
CA LEU A 121 5.25 2.47 16.46
C LEU A 121 6.35 3.35 17.05
N LYS A 122 7.62 2.97 16.88
CA LYS A 122 8.76 3.78 17.31
C LYS A 122 8.85 5.08 16.49
N ASN A 123 8.85 4.98 15.16
CA ASN A 123 9.03 6.10 14.24
C ASN A 123 7.90 7.12 14.38
N TYR A 124 6.66 6.65 14.61
CA TYR A 124 5.47 7.49 14.74
C TYR A 124 5.23 7.96 16.18
N GLN A 125 6.14 7.65 17.12
CA GLN A 125 6.04 8.00 18.54
C GLN A 125 4.77 7.45 19.21
N LEU A 126 4.38 6.23 18.82
CA LEU A 126 3.19 5.50 19.26
C LEU A 126 3.50 4.30 20.18
N ALA A 127 4.76 4.08 20.57
CA ALA A 127 5.16 2.92 21.38
C ALA A 127 4.42 2.81 22.73
N SER A 128 4.03 3.95 23.31
CA SER A 128 3.26 4.02 24.56
C SER A 128 1.79 4.40 24.34
N ALA A 129 1.33 4.51 23.09
CA ALA A 129 -0.04 4.88 22.78
C ALA A 129 -1.00 3.71 23.06
N SER A 130 -2.18 4.02 23.57
CA SER A 130 -3.24 3.01 23.67
C SER A 130 -3.80 2.73 22.28
N PRO A 131 -3.98 1.46 21.86
CA PRO A 131 -4.67 1.16 20.60
C PRO A 131 -6.08 1.76 20.51
N ALA A 132 -6.75 2.00 21.63
CA ALA A 132 -8.08 2.63 21.66
C ALA A 132 -8.06 4.11 21.23
N ASP A 133 -6.88 4.76 21.26
CA ASP A 133 -6.72 6.17 20.90
C ASP A 133 -6.68 6.42 19.39
N TYR A 134 -6.50 5.36 18.60
CA TYR A 134 -6.29 5.39 17.16
C TYR A 134 -6.96 4.20 16.50
N LYS A 135 -7.98 4.44 15.66
CA LYS A 135 -8.74 3.37 15.00
C LYS A 135 -7.86 2.45 14.16
N PHE A 136 -6.85 3.00 13.47
CA PHE A 136 -5.91 2.19 12.69
C PHE A 136 -5.06 1.25 13.57
N LEU A 137 -4.74 1.62 14.82
CA LEU A 137 -4.08 0.71 15.76
C LEU A 137 -5.05 -0.33 16.31
N GLN A 138 -6.24 0.12 16.73
CA GLN A 138 -7.30 -0.76 17.24
C GLN A 138 -7.64 -1.87 16.23
N ASN A 139 -7.79 -1.51 14.96
CA ASN A 139 -8.20 -2.40 13.88
C ASN A 139 -7.02 -3.08 13.18
N LYS A 140 -5.78 -2.84 13.63
CA LYS A 140 -4.54 -3.34 12.99
C LYS A 140 -4.48 -2.99 11.49
N ALA A 141 -4.98 -1.81 11.14
CA ALA A 141 -5.09 -1.32 9.76
C ALA A 141 -3.92 -0.39 9.41
N VAL A 142 -2.70 -0.91 9.58
CA VAL A 142 -1.46 -0.27 9.12
C VAL A 142 -0.85 -1.18 8.07
N PHE A 143 -0.63 -0.63 6.87
CA PHE A 143 -0.14 -1.33 5.69
C PHE A 143 1.08 -0.61 5.12
N ARG A 144 1.87 -1.30 4.31
CA ARG A 144 3.10 -0.77 3.72
C ARG A 144 3.23 -1.18 2.25
N GLN A 145 4.11 -0.48 1.53
CA GLN A 145 4.36 -0.70 0.09
C GLN A 145 5.48 -1.72 -0.20
N ASP A 146 6.01 -2.37 0.82
CA ASP A 146 7.19 -3.25 0.75
C ASP A 146 6.85 -4.75 0.88
N GLY A 147 5.62 -5.13 0.54
CA GLY A 147 5.20 -6.54 0.57
C GLY A 147 5.93 -7.44 -0.45
N LEU A 148 6.38 -6.86 -1.58
CA LEU A 148 7.32 -7.48 -2.52
C LEU A 148 8.60 -6.63 -2.61
N VAL A 149 9.70 -7.21 -2.12
CA VAL A 149 11.05 -6.60 -2.13
C VAL A 149 12.06 -7.57 -2.72
N ASN A 150 13.02 -7.04 -3.46
CA ASN A 150 14.19 -7.79 -3.90
C ASN A 150 15.27 -7.84 -2.80
N PRO A 151 16.33 -8.66 -2.96
CA PRO A 151 17.40 -8.77 -1.95
C PRO A 151 18.17 -7.47 -1.64
N ASN A 152 18.03 -6.44 -2.46
CA ASN A 152 18.67 -5.13 -2.32
C ASN A 152 17.68 -4.04 -1.83
N ASP A 153 16.57 -4.44 -1.22
CA ASP A 153 15.49 -3.53 -0.74
C ASP A 153 14.79 -2.72 -1.86
N GLY A 154 14.87 -3.21 -3.09
CA GLY A 154 14.08 -2.68 -4.20
C GLY A 154 12.63 -3.12 -4.09
N ARG A 155 11.73 -2.17 -3.82
CA ARG A 155 10.29 -2.40 -3.67
C ARG A 155 9.59 -2.45 -5.04
N ASP A 156 8.81 -3.50 -5.27
CA ASP A 156 8.09 -3.68 -6.55
C ASP A 156 7.04 -2.59 -6.80
N TRP A 157 6.53 -1.97 -5.73
CA TRP A 157 5.63 -0.81 -5.81
C TRP A 157 6.15 0.32 -6.71
N PHE A 158 7.46 0.56 -6.69
CA PHE A 158 8.11 1.58 -7.52
C PHE A 158 8.57 1.06 -8.90
N GLY A 159 8.50 -0.26 -9.11
CA GLY A 159 8.80 -0.95 -10.36
C GLY A 159 7.53 -1.34 -11.11
N ALA A 160 7.09 -2.60 -10.99
CA ALA A 160 5.95 -3.11 -11.74
C ALA A 160 4.62 -2.45 -11.35
N GLY A 161 4.47 -1.99 -10.11
CA GLY A 161 3.26 -1.28 -9.65
C GLY A 161 2.89 -0.07 -10.51
N VAL A 162 3.88 0.54 -11.16
CA VAL A 162 3.68 1.68 -12.06
C VAL A 162 2.90 1.31 -13.34
N ALA A 163 3.07 0.08 -13.82
CA ALA A 163 2.37 -0.44 -14.99
C ALA A 163 1.09 -1.21 -14.61
N MET A 164 1.09 -1.86 -13.45
CA MET A 164 0.00 -2.73 -12.96
C MET A 164 -0.98 -1.98 -12.06
N ALA A 165 -1.67 -0.99 -12.63
CA ALA A 165 -2.59 -0.12 -11.87
C ALA A 165 -3.75 -0.88 -11.22
N ASP A 166 -4.21 -1.97 -11.83
CA ASP A 166 -5.23 -2.85 -11.29
C ASP A 166 -4.76 -3.59 -10.03
N ALA A 167 -3.53 -4.13 -10.03
CA ALA A 167 -2.93 -4.77 -8.87
C ALA A 167 -2.77 -3.79 -7.70
N ILE A 168 -2.30 -2.56 -7.99
CA ILE A 168 -2.17 -1.51 -6.98
C ILE A 168 -3.54 -1.12 -6.40
N LEU A 169 -4.57 -1.01 -7.24
CA LEU A 169 -5.93 -0.78 -6.76
C LEU A 169 -6.44 -1.96 -5.92
N GLN A 170 -6.19 -3.20 -6.35
CA GLN A 170 -6.57 -4.41 -5.63
C GLN A 170 -6.01 -4.40 -4.20
N ASP A 171 -4.74 -4.02 -4.03
CA ASP A 171 -4.11 -3.89 -2.72
C ASP A 171 -4.81 -2.85 -1.86
N VAL A 172 -5.02 -1.64 -2.38
CA VAL A 172 -5.69 -0.60 -1.59
C VAL A 172 -7.10 -1.03 -1.23
N VAL A 173 -7.85 -1.67 -2.15
CA VAL A 173 -9.18 -2.24 -1.87
C VAL A 173 -9.12 -3.28 -0.76
N ARG A 174 -8.18 -4.22 -0.79
CA ARG A 174 -8.04 -5.24 0.27
C ARG A 174 -7.65 -4.63 1.61
N ALA A 175 -6.91 -3.53 1.62
CA ALA A 175 -6.53 -2.81 2.84
C ALA A 175 -7.73 -2.11 3.50
N VAL A 176 -8.64 -1.55 2.69
CA VAL A 176 -9.80 -0.78 3.20
C VAL A 176 -11.07 -1.61 3.34
N HIS A 177 -11.24 -2.63 2.50
CA HIS A 177 -12.40 -3.52 2.42
C HIS A 177 -11.93 -4.97 2.18
N PRO A 178 -11.46 -5.69 3.23
CA PRO A 178 -10.91 -7.04 3.10
C PRO A 178 -11.86 -8.07 2.48
N ASP A 179 -13.16 -7.77 2.46
CA ASP A 179 -14.25 -8.60 1.96
C ASP A 179 -14.87 -8.07 0.64
N ALA A 180 -14.28 -7.05 0.00
CA ALA A 180 -14.79 -6.49 -1.26
C ALA A 180 -14.48 -7.35 -2.48
N LEU A 181 -13.39 -8.09 -2.46
CA LEU A 181 -12.92 -8.89 -3.58
C LEU A 181 -12.86 -10.38 -3.16
N PRO A 182 -13.11 -11.31 -4.10
CA PRO A 182 -12.83 -12.72 -3.87
C PRO A 182 -11.40 -12.93 -3.35
N GLN A 183 -11.21 -13.94 -2.49
CA GLN A 183 -9.88 -14.36 -2.06
C GLN A 183 -9.14 -14.95 -3.26
N ASP A 184 -7.86 -14.62 -3.43
CA ASP A 184 -7.09 -15.06 -4.60
C ASP A 184 -6.96 -16.59 -4.59
N VAL A 185 -7.59 -17.26 -5.56
CA VAL A 185 -7.44 -18.70 -5.79
C VAL A 185 -6.11 -18.99 -6.50
N GLY A 186 -4.99 -18.86 -5.78
CA GLY A 186 -3.70 -19.44 -6.17
C GLY A 186 -3.18 -19.12 -7.59
N GLY A 187 -3.51 -17.94 -8.14
CA GLY A 187 -3.14 -17.56 -9.51
C GLY A 187 -3.13 -16.05 -9.76
N ASP A 188 -4.04 -15.30 -9.15
CA ASP A 188 -3.96 -13.83 -9.09
C ASP A 188 -2.99 -13.43 -7.99
N LYS A 189 -1.71 -13.33 -8.35
CA LYS A 189 -0.75 -12.63 -7.52
C LYS A 189 -0.96 -11.14 -7.76
N GLY A 190 -1.99 -10.59 -7.12
CA GLY A 190 -1.94 -9.18 -6.73
C GLY A 190 -0.55 -8.90 -6.17
N ASN A 191 0.02 -7.74 -6.49
CA ASN A 191 1.27 -7.30 -5.89
C ASN A 191 1.12 -7.51 -4.38
N ALA A 192 1.93 -8.32 -3.71
CA ALA A 192 1.58 -8.80 -2.38
C ALA A 192 1.78 -7.70 -1.30
N ALA A 193 1.33 -6.47 -1.52
CA ALA A 193 1.55 -5.31 -0.67
C ALA A 193 0.81 -5.39 0.67
N ASN A 194 -0.18 -6.27 0.81
CA ASN A 194 -0.93 -6.40 2.05
C ASN A 194 -0.51 -7.60 2.91
N LYS A 195 0.75 -7.64 3.33
CA LYS A 195 1.02 -8.23 4.66
C LYS A 195 0.70 -7.16 5.69
N ALA A 196 -0.46 -7.29 6.35
CA ALA A 196 -0.71 -6.57 7.59
C ALA A 196 0.51 -6.74 8.50
N VAL A 197 0.94 -5.67 9.17
CA VAL A 197 2.15 -5.70 10.01
C VAL A 197 1.91 -6.44 11.35
N ALA A 198 1.15 -7.54 11.30
CA ALA A 198 0.86 -8.42 12.42
C ALA A 198 1.83 -9.60 12.40
N GLY A 199 2.49 -9.84 13.55
CA GLY A 199 3.48 -10.90 13.74
C GLY A 199 2.99 -12.28 13.33
N SER A 200 3.89 -12.98 12.62
CA SER A 200 4.00 -14.43 12.39
C SER A 200 2.76 -15.31 12.59
N ALA A 201 2.28 -15.92 11.50
CA ALA A 201 2.03 -17.38 11.40
C ALA A 201 1.33 -17.72 10.07
N LEU A 202 2.06 -17.75 8.94
CA LEU A 202 1.61 -18.50 7.76
C LEU A 202 2.76 -18.80 6.80
N THR A 203 3.83 -19.43 7.31
CA THR A 203 4.93 -19.94 6.47
C THR A 203 5.01 -21.47 6.48
N ALA A 204 4.03 -22.15 7.09
CA ALA A 204 4.06 -23.59 7.28
C ALA A 204 3.51 -24.43 6.11
N PHE A 205 3.07 -23.82 5.00
CA PHE A 205 2.43 -24.58 3.91
C PHE A 205 3.21 -24.66 2.59
N PHE A 206 4.31 -23.92 2.42
CA PHE A 206 5.08 -23.92 1.17
C PHE A 206 6.51 -24.47 1.27
N GLY A 207 6.91 -25.02 2.42
CA GLY A 207 8.18 -25.74 2.56
C GLY A 207 8.18 -27.15 1.96
N LEU A 208 7.02 -27.74 1.68
CA LEU A 208 6.92 -29.16 1.30
C LEU A 208 6.94 -29.46 -0.21
N LEU A 209 6.88 -28.45 -1.09
CA LEU A 209 6.83 -28.67 -2.54
C LEU A 209 8.15 -28.39 -3.28
N ALA A 210 9.16 -27.83 -2.60
CA ALA A 210 10.49 -27.60 -3.17
C ALA A 210 11.47 -28.80 -2.99
N ALA A 211 11.03 -29.88 -2.34
CA ALA A 211 11.85 -31.07 -2.09
C ALA A 211 11.61 -32.24 -3.07
N ALA A 212 10.76 -32.08 -4.09
CA ALA A 212 10.39 -33.17 -5.01
C ALA A 212 10.82 -32.96 -6.48
N LEU A 213 11.70 -31.99 -6.75
CA LEU A 213 12.31 -31.84 -8.08
C LEU A 213 13.83 -31.68 -8.00
N VAL A 214 14.46 -32.61 -7.29
CA VAL A 214 15.84 -33.01 -7.53
C VAL A 214 15.85 -34.54 -7.58
N LEU A 215 15.59 -35.04 -8.78
CA LEU A 215 16.01 -36.35 -9.30
C LEU A 215 16.01 -36.24 -10.82
#